data_AF-A0A966IQQ1-F1
#
_entry.id   AF-A0A966IQQ1-F1
#
_cell.length_a   1.000
_cell.length_b   1.000
_cell.length_c   1.000
_cell.angle_alpha   90.00
_cell.angle_beta   90.00
_cell.angle_gamma   90.00
#
_symmetry.space_group_name_H-M   'P 1'
#
loop_
_entity.id
_entity.type
_entity.pdbx_description
1 polymer ?
#
loop_
_entity_poly.entity_id
_entity_poly.type
_entity_poly.pdbx_seq_one_letter_code
_entity_poly.pdbx_strand_id
1 'polypeptide(L)' 'RIGQVQGGVGFVPYENLVGRADRVMFSSAGRSMLFFWTWRSDRFFKAIR' A
#
# COMPACT_ATOMS: atom_id res chain seq x y z
N ARG A 1 -6.34 -14.28 -13.69
CA ARG A 1 -6.65 -13.15 -14.60
C ARG A 1 -8.07 -12.70 -14.28
N ILE A 2 -8.24 -11.52 -13.69
CA ILE A 2 -9.56 -11.02 -13.29
C ILE A 2 -10.19 -10.34 -14.50
N GLY A 3 -11.44 -10.68 -14.82
CA GLY A 3 -12.19 -10.03 -15.89
C GLY A 3 -12.44 -8.58 -15.50
N GLN A 4 -11.91 -7.67 -16.30
CA GLN A 4 -12.21 -6.25 -16.13
C GLN A 4 -13.65 -6.03 -16.57
N VAL A 5 -14.47 -5.48 -15.67
CA VAL A 5 -15.48 -4.42 -15.90
C VAL A 5 -16.57 -4.52 -14.82
N GLN A 6 -16.59 -3.51 -13.93
CA GLN A 6 -17.71 -2.61 -13.63
C GLN A 6 -17.17 -1.56 -12.62
N GLY A 7 -16.48 -0.53 -13.13
CA GLY A 7 -15.89 0.57 -12.33
C GLY A 7 -14.36 0.60 -12.21
N GLY A 8 -13.63 -0.30 -12.89
CA GLY A 8 -12.16 -0.35 -12.88
C GLY A 8 -11.50 0.50 -13.97
N VAL A 9 -10.24 0.92 -13.75
CA VAL A 9 -9.49 1.85 -14.62
C VAL A 9 -8.85 1.25 -15.87
N GLY A 10 -8.90 -0.06 -16.09
CA GLY A 10 -8.11 -0.67 -17.15
C GLY A 10 -7.01 -1.60 -16.64
N PHE A 11 -6.37 -2.30 -17.58
CA PHE A 11 -5.07 -2.90 -17.31
C PHE A 11 -4.02 -1.79 -17.32
N VAL A 12 -3.01 -1.91 -16.45
CA VAL A 12 -1.89 -0.97 -16.41
C VAL A 12 -0.90 -1.36 -17.52
N PRO A 13 -0.52 -0.44 -18.43
CA PRO A 13 0.56 -0.66 -19.39
C PRO A 13 1.87 -1.04 -18.68
N TYR A 14 2.66 -1.92 -19.30
CA TYR A 14 3.87 -2.49 -18.66
C TYR A 14 4.90 -1.41 -18.30
N GLU A 15 5.03 -0.40 -19.15
CA GLU A 15 5.90 0.76 -19.00
C GLU A 15 5.61 1.60 -17.74
N ASN A 16 4.39 1.52 -17.19
CA ASN A 16 4.01 2.25 -15.99
C ASN A 16 4.26 1.46 -14.69
N LEU A 17 4.84 0.27 -14.78
CA LEU A 17 5.19 -0.54 -13.61
C LEU A 17 6.53 -0.09 -13.02
N VAL A 18 6.47 0.60 -11.89
CA VAL A 18 7.68 1.11 -11.20
C VAL A 18 8.39 0.01 -10.39
N GLY A 19 7.63 -0.86 -9.71
CA GLY A 19 8.20 -1.91 -8.85
C GLY A 19 7.20 -2.58 -7.91
N ARG A 20 7.70 -3.52 -7.10
CA ARG A 20 6.92 -4.23 -6.08
C ARG A 20 7.12 -3.60 -4.71
N ALA A 21 6.05 -3.43 -3.95
CA ALA A 21 6.14 -3.06 -2.54
C ALA A 21 6.55 -4.28 -1.71
N ASP A 22 7.69 -4.20 -1.03
CA ASP A 22 8.23 -5.34 -0.26
C ASP A 22 8.10 -5.19 1.25
N ARG A 23 7.99 -3.97 1.79
CA ARG A 23 7.95 -3.73 3.24
C ARG A 23 7.07 -2.55 3.63
N VAL A 24 6.51 -2.64 4.83
CA VAL A 24 5.82 -1.52 5.49
C VAL A 24 6.82 -0.74 6.34
N MET A 25 7.18 0.48 5.94
CA MET A 25 8.15 1.29 6.71
C MET A 25 7.55 1.81 8.02
N PHE A 26 6.30 2.29 7.98
CA PHE A 26 5.55 2.73 9.15
C PHE A 26 4.04 2.62 8.89
N SER A 27 3.25 2.73 9.96
CA SER A 27 1.79 2.67 9.91
C SER A 27 1.18 3.52 11.01
N SER A 28 0.19 4.34 10.65
CA SER A 28 -0.64 5.11 11.59
C SER A 28 -2.11 4.71 11.41
N ALA A 29 -2.88 4.74 12.50
CA ALA A 29 -4.34 4.61 12.46
C ALA A 29 -5.06 5.97 12.59
N GLY A 30 -4.30 7.05 12.84
CA GLY A 30 -4.84 8.40 13.01
C GLY A 30 -5.03 9.16 11.70
N ARG A 31 -5.70 10.30 11.80
CA ARG A 31 -5.92 11.27 10.70
C ARG A 31 -4.67 12.08 10.30
N SER A 32 -3.59 11.96 11.06
CA SER A 32 -2.33 12.67 10.81
C SER A 32 -1.14 11.75 11.08
N MET A 33 -0.14 11.82 10.21
CA MET A 33 1.13 11.11 10.41
C MET A 33 1.96 11.67 11.57
N LEU A 34 1.70 12.92 11.98
CA LEU A 34 2.42 13.57 13.09
C LEU A 34 1.94 13.14 14.48
N PHE A 35 0.79 12.45 14.56
CA PHE A 35 0.24 11.95 15.83
C PHE A 35 0.90 10.61 16.17
N PHE A 36 2.14 10.67 16.67
CA PHE A 36 2.98 9.49 16.92
C PHE A 36 2.38 8.51 17.94
N TRP A 37 1.46 8.94 18.80
CA TRP A 37 0.70 8.06 19.72
C TRP A 37 -0.35 7.18 19.02
N THR A 38 -0.67 7.46 17.75
CA THR A 38 -1.61 6.64 16.94
C THR A 38 -0.88 5.64 16.04
N TRP A 39 0.45 5.54 16.18
CA TRP A 39 1.28 4.67 15.38
C TRP A 39 1.16 3.20 15.83
N ARG A 40 1.18 2.29 14.86
CA ARG A 40 1.02 0.84 15.04
C ARG A 40 2.34 0.13 14.82
N SER A 41 3.17 0.12 15.86
CA SER A 41 4.56 -0.41 15.80
C SER A 41 4.63 -1.90 15.47
N ASP A 42 3.57 -2.67 15.74
CA ASP A 42 3.44 -4.08 15.35
C ASP A 42 3.55 -4.32 13.84
N ARG A 43 3.36 -3.28 13.02
CA ARG A 43 3.37 -3.35 11.56
C ARG A 43 4.63 -2.80 10.91
N PHE A 44 5.57 -2.29 11.70
CA PHE A 44 6.77 -1.65 11.15
C PHE A 44 7.75 -2.70 10.65
N PHE A 45 8.40 -2.39 9.54
CA PHE A 45 9.36 -3.22 8.83
C PHE A 45 8.86 -4.64 8.49
N LYS A 46 7.54 -4.82 8.47
CA LYS A 46 6.92 -6.09 8.08
C LYS A 46 7.09 -6.29 6.58
N ALA A 47 7.54 -7.47 6.19
CA ALA A 47 7.56 -7.88 4.80
C ALA A 47 6.13 -8.04 4.27
N ILE A 48 5.88 -7.54 3.06
CA ILE A 48 4.63 -7.74 2.33
C ILE A 48 4.74 -9.10 1.64
N ARG A 49 3.87 -10.02 2.03
CA ARG A 49 3.75 -11.35 1.41
C ARG A 49 2.68 -11.32 0.32
#